data_AF-A0A7Z0MN27-F1
#
_entry.id   AF-A0A7Z0MN27-F1
#
_cell.length_a   1.000
_cell.length_b   1.000
_cell.length_c   1.000
_cell.angle_alpha   90.00
_cell.angle_beta   90.00
_cell.angle_gamma   90.00
#
_symmetry.space_group_name_H-M   'P 1'
#
loop_
_entity.id
_entity.type
_entity.pdbx_description
1 polymer ?
#
loop_
_entity_poly.entity_id
_entity_poly.type
_entity_poly.pdbx_seq_one_letter_code
_entity_poly.pdbx_strand_id
1 'polypeptide(L)'
;MNKQVSIPGLTEHDLAAQAQALQKSGKYKEAIKLYKKLLQTSDADLYREPLANCYVQRAIGFAAKGMHKEALVLWENHTQFSQPPYEAYDQYITWVVLSNNLVNIQTSLASLSAQQLDKQYHRLATVLGF
;
A
#
# COMPACT_ATOMS: atom_id res chain seq x y z
N MET A 1 -6.02 1.90 -34.59
CA MET A 1 -7.04 0.87 -34.27
C MET A 1 -6.58 0.12 -33.03
N ASN A 2 -6.98 0.56 -31.83
CA ASN A 2 -6.64 -0.14 -30.59
C ASN A 2 -7.64 -1.28 -30.39
N LYS A 3 -7.13 -2.52 -30.41
CA LYS A 3 -7.92 -3.70 -30.07
C LYS A 3 -8.23 -3.62 -28.58
N GLN A 4 -9.46 -3.24 -28.25
CA GLN A 4 -10.06 -3.50 -26.95
C GLN A 4 -9.88 -5.00 -26.67
N VAL A 5 -9.02 -5.34 -25.71
CA VAL A 5 -8.85 -6.71 -25.24
C VAL A 5 -10.11 -7.06 -24.45
N SER A 6 -11.17 -7.42 -25.15
CA SER A 6 -12.37 -8.01 -24.56
C SER A 6 -12.01 -9.40 -24.06
N ILE A 7 -11.74 -9.50 -22.76
CA ILE A 7 -11.79 -10.78 -22.05
C ILE A 7 -13.28 -11.17 -21.99
N PRO A 8 -13.69 -12.38 -22.40
CA PRO A 8 -15.10 -12.72 -22.56
C PRO A 8 -15.91 -12.51 -21.25
N GLY A 9 -16.87 -11.59 -21.29
CA GLY A 9 -17.96 -11.47 -20.32
C GLY A 9 -17.97 -10.24 -19.41
N LEU A 10 -16.87 -9.50 -19.25
CA LEU A 10 -16.81 -8.30 -18.40
C LEU A 10 -16.03 -7.19 -19.11
N THR A 11 -16.65 -6.02 -19.25
CA THR A 11 -15.95 -4.85 -19.80
C THR A 11 -14.96 -4.29 -18.78
N GLU A 12 -14.00 -3.48 -19.22
CA GLU A 12 -13.07 -2.77 -18.32
C GLU A 12 -13.83 -1.99 -17.24
N HIS A 13 -14.92 -1.31 -17.62
CA HIS A 13 -15.78 -0.58 -16.71
C HIS A 13 -16.38 -1.49 -15.62
N ASP A 14 -16.86 -2.69 -15.98
CA ASP A 14 -17.43 -3.63 -15.01
C ASP A 14 -16.38 -4.15 -14.03
N LEU A 15 -15.15 -4.41 -14.51
CA LEU A 15 -14.02 -4.81 -13.68
C LEU A 15 -13.62 -3.69 -12.72
N ALA A 16 -13.59 -2.44 -13.18
CA ALA A 16 -13.29 -1.26 -12.35
C ALA A 16 -14.33 -1.05 -11.25
N ALA A 17 -15.61 -1.13 -11.60
CA ALA A 17 -16.71 -1.03 -10.63
C ALA A 17 -16.65 -2.16 -9.58
N GLN A 18 -16.36 -3.39 -10.00
CA GLN A 18 -16.21 -4.52 -9.08
C GLN A 18 -14.98 -4.36 -8.17
N ALA A 19 -13.85 -3.91 -8.70
CA ALA A 19 -12.64 -3.65 -7.91
C ALA A 19 -12.91 -2.60 -6.83
N GLN A 20 -13.58 -1.51 -7.20
CA GLN A 20 -13.95 -0.45 -6.27
C GLN A 20 -14.93 -0.94 -5.17
N ALA A 21 -15.92 -1.75 -5.54
CA ALA A 21 -16.85 -2.34 -4.56
C ALA A 21 -16.12 -3.25 -3.56
N LEU A 22 -15.19 -4.08 -4.04
CA LEU A 22 -14.36 -4.94 -3.19
C LEU A 22 -13.48 -4.11 -2.25
N GLN A 23 -12.83 -3.06 -2.76
CA GLN A 23 -12.03 -2.13 -1.94
C GLN A 23 -12.88 -1.50 -0.84
N LYS A 24 -14.05 -0.92 -1.18
CA LYS A 24 -14.98 -0.32 -0.21
C LYS A 24 -15.47 -1.31 0.85
N SER A 25 -15.55 -2.60 0.51
CA SER A 25 -15.93 -3.67 1.45
C SER A 25 -14.75 -4.24 2.27
N GLY A 26 -13.55 -3.67 2.15
CA GLY A 26 -12.34 -4.16 2.83
C GLY A 26 -11.75 -5.45 2.27
N LYS A 27 -12.27 -5.94 1.13
CA LYS A 27 -11.79 -7.15 0.43
C LYS A 27 -10.58 -6.82 -0.45
N TYR A 28 -9.52 -6.30 0.17
CA TYR A 28 -8.36 -5.74 -0.52
C TYR A 28 -7.60 -6.78 -1.34
N LYS A 29 -7.57 -8.05 -0.92
CA LYS A 29 -6.92 -9.13 -1.67
C LYS A 29 -7.55 -9.33 -3.04
N GLU A 30 -8.87 -9.34 -3.08
CA GLU A 30 -9.66 -9.52 -4.29
C GLU A 30 -9.61 -8.26 -5.15
N ALA A 31 -9.72 -7.07 -4.54
CA ALA A 31 -9.56 -5.79 -5.23
C ALA A 31 -8.20 -5.67 -5.95
N ILE A 32 -7.09 -6.01 -5.26
CA ILE A 32 -5.73 -6.03 -5.85
C ILE A 32 -5.68 -6.89 -7.11
N LYS A 33 -6.32 -8.06 -7.11
CA LYS A 33 -6.32 -8.95 -8.28
C LYS A 33 -7.01 -8.29 -9.48
N LEU A 34 -8.11 -7.57 -9.25
CA LEU A 34 -8.83 -6.89 -10.33
C LEU A 34 -8.08 -5.65 -10.81
N TYR A 35 -7.56 -4.82 -9.90
CA TYR A 35 -6.73 -3.68 -10.28
C TYR A 35 -5.48 -4.08 -11.06
N LYS A 36 -4.82 -5.19 -10.73
CA LYS A 36 -3.71 -5.71 -11.54
C LYS A 36 -4.09 -6.13 -12.96
N LYS A 37 -5.34 -6.57 -13.18
CA LYS A 37 -5.85 -6.83 -14.54
C LYS A 37 -6.12 -5.52 -15.27
N LEU A 38 -6.68 -4.53 -14.57
CA LEU A 38 -6.96 -3.20 -15.10
C LEU A 38 -5.66 -2.45 -15.47
N LEU A 39 -4.53 -2.71 -14.82
CA LEU A 39 -3.23 -2.18 -15.24
C LEU A 39 -2.74 -2.67 -16.62
N GLN A 40 -3.43 -3.63 -17.24
CA GLN A 40 -3.10 -4.14 -18.58
C GLN A 40 -3.93 -3.47 -19.68
N THR A 41 -4.79 -2.51 -19.34
CA THR A 41 -5.63 -1.77 -20.30
C THR A 41 -4.96 -0.45 -20.72
N SER A 42 -5.60 0.29 -21.64
CA SER A 42 -5.12 1.61 -22.06
C SER A 42 -5.18 2.66 -20.96
N ASP A 43 -6.07 2.50 -19.97
CA ASP A 43 -6.29 3.45 -18.89
C ASP A 43 -5.55 3.06 -17.60
N ALA A 44 -4.46 2.31 -17.72
CA ALA A 44 -3.70 1.73 -16.61
C ALA A 44 -3.36 2.73 -15.49
N ASP A 45 -3.05 3.99 -15.84
CA ASP A 45 -2.68 5.00 -14.86
C ASP A 45 -3.81 5.37 -13.89
N LEU A 46 -5.07 5.24 -14.30
CA LEU A 46 -6.24 5.47 -13.42
C LEU A 46 -6.31 4.48 -12.25
N TYR A 47 -5.66 3.33 -12.38
CA TYR A 47 -5.79 2.23 -11.42
C TYR A 47 -4.56 2.04 -10.54
N ARG A 48 -3.47 2.78 -10.77
CA ARG A 48 -2.24 2.71 -9.96
C ARG A 48 -2.48 3.12 -8.51
N GLU A 49 -3.10 4.27 -8.29
CA GLU A 49 -3.36 4.80 -6.95
C GLU A 49 -4.38 3.95 -6.16
N PRO A 50 -5.54 3.53 -6.73
CA PRO A 50 -6.43 2.58 -6.06
C PRO A 50 -5.76 1.24 -5.70
N LEU A 51 -4.86 0.74 -6.56
CA LEU A 51 -4.08 -0.46 -6.27
C LEU A 51 -3.11 -0.24 -5.10
N ALA A 52 -2.39 0.89 -5.10
CA ALA A 52 -1.47 1.25 -4.03
C ALA A 52 -2.20 1.32 -2.67
N ASN A 53 -3.36 1.99 -2.63
CA ASN A 53 -4.16 2.08 -1.42
C ASN A 53 -4.61 0.69 -0.92
N CYS A 54 -5.04 -0.21 -1.81
CA CYS A 54 -5.40 -1.58 -1.40
C CYS A 54 -4.21 -2.34 -0.77
N TYR A 55 -2.99 -2.13 -1.25
CA TYR A 55 -1.80 -2.72 -0.62
C TYR A 55 -1.56 -2.16 0.78
N VAL A 56 -1.63 -0.84 0.97
CA VAL A 56 -1.45 -0.19 2.28
C VAL A 56 -2.50 -0.65 3.28
N GLN A 57 -3.78 -0.63 2.91
CA GLN A 57 -4.85 -1.06 3.80
C GLN A 57 -4.73 -2.53 4.19
N ARG A 58 -4.26 -3.37 3.27
CA ARG A 58 -3.96 -4.77 3.58
C ARG A 58 -2.74 -4.92 4.50
N ALA A 59 -1.69 -4.13 4.31
CA ALA A 59 -0.53 -4.11 5.20
C ALA A 59 -0.93 -3.77 6.64
N ILE A 60 -1.76 -2.73 6.81
CA ILE A 60 -2.34 -2.34 8.10
C ILE A 60 -3.10 -3.52 8.74
N GLY A 61 -3.92 -4.24 7.97
CA GLY A 61 -4.64 -5.41 8.45
C GLY A 61 -3.75 -6.59 8.91
N PHE A 62 -2.59 -6.78 8.28
CA PHE A 62 -1.59 -7.77 8.73
C PHE A 62 -0.86 -7.28 9.99
N ALA A 63 -0.45 -6.02 10.03
CA ALA A 63 0.22 -5.43 11.17
C ALA A 63 -0.64 -5.44 12.44
N ALA A 64 -1.95 -5.19 12.31
CA ALA A 64 -2.91 -5.28 13.40
C ALA A 64 -2.98 -6.69 14.04
N LYS A 65 -2.51 -7.72 13.34
CA LYS A 65 -2.40 -9.11 13.82
C LYS A 65 -0.98 -9.48 14.27
N GLY A 66 -0.07 -8.52 14.40
CA GLY A 66 1.33 -8.76 14.73
C GLY A 66 2.18 -9.31 13.58
N MET A 67 1.64 -9.43 12.37
CA MET A 67 2.31 -9.99 11.20
C MET A 67 3.13 -8.91 10.48
N HIS A 68 4.17 -8.41 11.14
CA HIS A 68 4.90 -7.22 10.68
C HIS A 68 5.73 -7.49 9.42
N LYS A 69 6.32 -8.68 9.26
CA LYS A 69 7.10 -9.02 8.06
C LYS A 69 6.21 -9.03 6.80
N GLU A 70 5.02 -9.59 6.91
CA GLU A 70 4.03 -9.63 5.84
C GLU A 70 3.46 -8.24 5.54
N ALA A 71 3.25 -7.43 6.58
CA ALA A 71 2.85 -6.04 6.42
C ALA A 71 3.91 -5.24 5.63
N LEU A 72 5.20 -5.42 5.92
CA LEU A 72 6.29 -4.77 5.19
C LEU A 72 6.28 -5.13 3.71
N VAL A 73 6.18 -6.42 3.37
CA VAL A 73 6.13 -6.86 1.96
C VAL A 73 4.95 -6.22 1.22
N LEU A 74 3.79 -6.13 1.87
CA LEU A 74 2.61 -5.50 1.27
C LEU A 74 2.79 -3.99 1.10
N TRP A 75 3.32 -3.31 2.11
CA TRP A 75 3.58 -1.87 2.04
C TRP A 75 4.63 -1.56 0.97
N GLU A 76 5.73 -2.30 0.89
CA GLU A 76 6.77 -2.10 -0.13
C GLU A 76 6.24 -2.32 -1.55
N ASN A 77 5.26 -3.20 -1.75
CA ASN A 77 4.60 -3.33 -3.06
C ASN A 77 3.82 -2.08 -3.47
N HIS A 78 3.33 -1.27 -2.52
CA HIS A 78 2.54 -0.09 -2.85
C HIS A 78 3.38 0.99 -3.55
N THR A 79 4.67 1.11 -3.19
CA THR A 79 5.58 2.14 -3.71
C THR A 79 5.87 1.99 -5.21
N GLN A 80 5.61 0.80 -5.78
CA GLN A 80 5.69 0.57 -7.23
C GLN A 80 4.55 1.26 -8.01
N PHE A 81 3.50 1.69 -7.31
CA PHE A 81 2.27 2.25 -7.89
C PHE A 81 1.93 3.64 -7.33
N SER A 82 2.76 4.20 -6.46
CA SER A 82 2.61 5.53 -5.89
C SER A 82 3.93 6.29 -5.93
N GLN A 83 3.90 7.58 -5.61
CA GLN A 83 5.08 8.42 -5.45
C GLN A 83 5.06 9.05 -4.05
N PRO A 84 6.21 9.49 -3.53
CA PRO A 84 6.25 10.22 -2.26
C PRO A 84 5.38 11.50 -2.30
N PRO A 85 4.79 11.92 -1.17
CA PRO A 85 4.86 11.28 0.15
C PRO A 85 4.03 9.99 0.23
N TYR A 86 4.60 8.94 0.84
CA TYR A 86 3.94 7.64 0.92
C TYR A 86 2.89 7.59 2.05
N GLU A 87 1.76 6.94 1.76
CA GLU A 87 0.71 6.69 2.75
C GLU A 87 1.25 5.78 3.88
N ALA A 88 0.90 6.09 5.12
CA ALA A 88 1.26 5.28 6.31
C ALA A 88 2.78 5.04 6.50
N TYR A 89 3.62 5.98 6.09
CA TYR A 89 5.09 5.82 6.18
C TYR A 89 5.59 5.70 7.63
N ASP A 90 4.98 6.40 8.58
CA ASP A 90 5.23 6.29 10.02
C ASP A 90 4.94 4.88 10.56
N GLN A 91 3.87 4.26 10.06
CA GLN A 91 3.49 2.90 10.41
C GLN A 91 4.47 1.89 9.80
N TYR A 92 4.90 2.10 8.56
CA TYR A 92 5.98 1.30 7.95
C TYR A 92 7.24 1.30 8.82
N ILE A 93 7.70 2.48 9.26
CA ILE A 93 8.89 2.58 10.14
C ILE A 93 8.66 1.84 11.45
N THR A 94 7.46 1.97 12.03
CA THR A 94 7.07 1.20 13.23
C THR A 94 7.18 -0.31 12.99
N TRP A 95 6.68 -0.82 11.86
CA TRP A 95 6.75 -2.26 11.55
C TRP A 95 8.17 -2.72 11.25
N VAL A 96 9.01 -1.87 10.66
CA VAL A 96 10.44 -2.13 10.46
C VAL A 96 11.16 -2.30 11.81
N VAL A 97 10.87 -1.44 12.79
CA VAL A 97 11.39 -1.56 14.17
C VAL A 97 10.90 -2.85 14.83
N LEU A 98 9.59 -3.10 14.80
CA LEU A 98 8.99 -4.26 15.48
C LEU A 98 9.35 -5.61 14.83
N SER A 99 9.76 -5.62 13.57
CA SER A 99 10.25 -6.82 12.88
C SER A 99 11.76 -7.07 13.06
N ASN A 100 12.46 -6.18 13.78
CA ASN A 100 13.90 -6.20 14.02
C ASN A 100 14.74 -6.21 12.73
N ASN A 101 14.30 -5.47 11.70
CA ASN A 101 15.04 -5.34 10.44
C ASN A 101 16.04 -4.17 10.51
N LEU A 102 17.22 -4.41 11.08
CA LEU A 102 18.23 -3.38 11.37
C LEU A 102 18.61 -2.48 10.19
N VAL A 103 18.75 -3.03 8.97
CA VAL A 103 19.14 -2.26 7.77
C VAL A 103 18.05 -1.26 7.39
N ASN A 104 16.79 -1.69 7.39
CA ASN A 104 15.67 -0.80 7.07
C ASN A 104 15.41 0.21 8.19
N ILE A 105 15.67 -0.16 9.47
CA ILE A 105 15.61 0.77 10.60
C ILE A 105 16.59 1.93 10.36
N GLN A 106 17.86 1.62 10.09
CA GLN A 106 18.89 2.66 9.88
C GLN A 106 18.53 3.58 8.71
N THR A 107 18.17 2.99 7.56
CA THR A 107 17.81 3.76 6.36
C THR A 107 16.60 4.68 6.60
N SER A 108 15.56 4.17 7.27
CA SER A 108 14.32 4.93 7.45
C SER A 108 14.44 5.99 8.55
N LEU A 109 15.18 5.74 9.63
CA LEU A 109 15.40 6.76 10.66
C LEU A 109 16.31 7.88 10.16
N ALA A 110 17.29 7.59 9.30
CA ALA A 110 18.17 8.60 8.72
C ALA A 110 17.45 9.59 7.78
N SER A 111 16.29 9.23 7.24
CA SER A 111 15.49 10.11 6.37
C SER A 111 14.57 11.07 7.15
N LEU A 112 14.43 10.89 8.46
CA LEU A 112 13.56 11.71 9.31
C LEU A 112 14.32 12.87 9.97
N SER A 113 13.71 14.04 9.97
CA SER A 113 14.12 15.13 10.85
C SER A 113 13.54 14.97 12.26
N ALA A 114 14.23 15.51 13.27
CA ALA A 114 13.73 15.54 14.66
C ALA A 114 12.34 16.20 14.78
N GLN A 115 12.08 17.25 13.99
CA GLN A 115 10.79 17.92 13.96
C GLN A 115 9.66 17.02 13.43
N GLN A 116 9.92 16.19 12.42
CA GLN A 116 8.92 15.24 11.92
C GLN A 116 8.59 14.18 12.96
N LEU A 117 9.61 13.65 13.66
CA LEU A 117 9.39 12.66 14.71
C LEU A 117 8.55 13.23 15.86
N ASP A 118 8.90 14.43 16.34
CA ASP A 118 8.24 15.11 17.46
C ASP A 118 6.80 15.56 17.13
N LYS A 119 6.61 16.21 15.97
CA LYS A 119 5.35 16.90 15.66
C LYS A 119 4.39 16.11 14.78
N GLN A 120 4.87 15.13 14.02
CA GLN A 120 4.07 14.44 13.01
C GLN A 120 3.86 12.96 13.34
N TYR A 121 4.83 12.31 13.99
CA TYR A 121 4.82 10.86 14.19
C TYR A 121 4.83 10.45 15.67
N HIS A 122 3.89 11.01 16.46
CA HIS A 122 3.80 10.77 17.91
C HIS A 122 3.79 9.27 18.28
N ARG A 123 3.06 8.44 17.52
CA ARG A 123 3.02 7.00 17.77
C ARG A 123 4.36 6.30 17.53
N LEU A 124 5.10 6.73 16.51
CA LEU A 124 6.44 6.23 16.23
C LEU A 124 7.42 6.66 17.33
N ALA A 125 7.33 7.91 17.80
CA ALA A 125 8.14 8.40 18.93
C ALA A 125 7.96 7.51 20.17
N THR A 126 6.71 7.18 20.52
CA THR A 126 6.41 6.25 21.63
C THR A 126 7.05 4.87 21.44
N VAL A 127 7.03 4.32 20.21
CA VAL A 127 7.66 3.01 19.91
C VAL A 127 9.18 3.05 20.07
N LEU A 128 9.79 4.20 19.75
CA LEU A 128 11.23 4.43 19.91
C LEU A 128 11.64 4.81 21.34
N GLY A 129 10.68 5.00 22.26
CA GLY A 129 10.93 5.33 23.66
C GLY A 129 11.11 6.82 23.95
N PHE A 130 10.57 7.70 23.10
CA PHE A 130 10.53 9.16 23.29
C PHE A 130 9.15 9.64 23.74
#